data_AF-A0A1U7VGL9-F1
#
_entry.id   AF-A0A1U7VGL9-F1
#
_cell.length_a   1.000
_cell.length_b   1.000
_cell.length_c   1.000
_cell.angle_alpha   90.00
_cell.angle_beta   90.00
_cell.angle_gamma   90.00
#
_symmetry.space_group_name_H-M   'P 1'
#
loop_
_entity.id
_entity.type
_entity.pdbx_description
1 polymer ?
#
loop_
_entity_poly.entity_id
_entity_poly.type
_entity_poly.pdbx_seq_one_letter_code
_entity_poly.pdbx_strand_id
1 'polypeptide(L)'
;MCKIVPPKKIIPNLSAISTSPESADTLASASAATTNVPAPTVTIVSGVIDSTHPYYLHPSDYPGMNLVSSAFDGKGYGGWRRAVIIALSAKNKLGFIDGTLIIPKDDSAIQQAWGRCNDMVLSWLLNSLSKEIAGSVLYSQSAKDLWSDLEDRFRQANGAKLFQLQKELSSVVQGNSSVSTYFTKMKSLWDDLDALNTFLLVFVSVSVVQKSKA
;
A
#
# COMPACT_ATOMS: atom_id res chain seq x y z
N MET A 1 28.81 -31.15 1.18
CA MET A 1 27.42 -30.69 0.97
C MET A 1 26.80 -30.37 2.34
N CYS A 2 26.78 -29.11 2.78
CA CYS A 2 26.08 -28.72 4.01
C CYS A 2 24.64 -28.33 3.68
N LYS A 3 23.66 -29.06 4.26
CA LYS A 3 22.25 -28.66 4.23
C LYS A 3 22.00 -27.69 5.39
N ILE A 4 21.87 -26.40 5.08
CA ILE A 4 21.42 -25.39 6.05
C ILE A 4 19.89 -25.42 6.07
N VAL A 5 19.31 -25.75 7.23
CA VAL A 5 17.86 -25.78 7.44
C VAL A 5 17.42 -24.43 8.03
N PRO A 6 16.36 -23.77 7.49
CA PRO A 6 15.91 -22.47 7.98
C PRO A 6 15.17 -22.58 9.32
N PRO A 7 15.18 -21.53 10.17
CA PRO A 7 14.45 -21.52 11.44
C PRO A 7 12.94 -21.42 11.20
N LYS A 8 12.16 -22.29 11.87
CA LYS A 8 10.68 -22.23 11.84
C LYS A 8 10.19 -20.96 12.55
N LYS A 9 9.31 -20.19 11.90
CA LYS A 9 8.47 -19.20 12.59
C LYS A 9 7.49 -19.94 13.50
N ILE A 10 7.42 -19.55 14.77
CA ILE A 10 6.43 -20.04 15.73
C ILE A 10 5.13 -19.28 15.48
N ILE A 11 4.04 -20.00 15.22
CA ILE A 11 2.68 -19.46 15.12
C ILE A 11 1.96 -19.83 16.41
N PRO A 12 1.50 -18.87 17.25
CA PRO A 12 0.66 -19.18 18.40
C PRO A 12 -0.73 -19.65 17.92
N ASN A 13 -1.22 -20.71 18.54
CA ASN A 13 -2.44 -21.43 18.15
C ASN A 13 -3.72 -20.69 18.63
N LEU A 14 -4.64 -20.36 17.71
CA LEU A 14 -6.00 -19.92 18.03
C LEU A 14 -6.91 -21.15 18.20
N SER A 15 -7.04 -21.66 19.42
CA SER A 15 -8.07 -22.68 19.73
C SER A 15 -8.42 -22.74 21.23
N ALA A 16 -9.14 -21.74 21.76
CA ALA A 16 -9.87 -21.84 23.03
C ALA A 16 -10.80 -20.63 23.30
N ILE A 17 -12.05 -20.65 22.81
CA ILE A 17 -13.24 -20.22 23.57
C ILE A 17 -14.38 -21.17 23.20
N SER A 18 -14.96 -21.85 24.19
CA SER A 18 -16.01 -22.85 24.03
C SER A 18 -17.43 -22.26 24.14
N THR A 19 -18.37 -22.94 23.49
CA THR A 19 -19.81 -22.67 23.51
C THR A 19 -20.53 -23.18 24.77
N SER A 20 -21.66 -22.50 25.08
CA SER A 20 -22.92 -23.02 25.69
C SER A 20 -23.15 -22.87 27.20
N PRO A 21 -24.41 -22.96 27.72
CA PRO A 21 -25.67 -22.32 27.25
C PRO A 21 -26.59 -21.80 28.41
N GLU A 22 -27.77 -21.25 28.07
CA GLU A 22 -28.96 -20.99 28.93
C GLU A 22 -28.82 -19.98 30.12
N SER A 23 -29.88 -19.31 30.62
CA SER A 23 -31.33 -19.63 30.62
C SER A 23 -32.23 -18.43 30.24
N ALA A 24 -33.50 -18.70 29.91
CA ALA A 24 -34.56 -17.70 29.71
C ALA A 24 -35.47 -17.59 30.95
N ASP A 25 -36.04 -16.40 31.20
CA ASP A 25 -37.19 -16.24 32.10
C ASP A 25 -38.02 -14.96 31.82
N THR A 26 -39.25 -14.91 32.36
CA THR A 26 -40.33 -13.97 31.95
C THR A 26 -41.31 -13.68 33.12
N LEU A 27 -42.20 -12.67 33.14
CA LEU A 27 -42.65 -11.61 32.21
C LEU A 27 -43.22 -10.43 33.03
N ALA A 28 -42.98 -9.15 32.66
CA ALA A 28 -43.72 -8.02 33.24
C ALA A 28 -43.72 -6.73 32.38
N SER A 29 -44.89 -6.11 32.21
CA SER A 29 -45.12 -4.87 31.46
C SER A 29 -45.14 -3.63 32.36
N ALA A 30 -44.61 -2.49 31.90
CA ALA A 30 -44.93 -1.15 32.43
C ALA A 30 -44.74 -0.05 31.37
N SER A 31 -45.38 1.10 31.56
CA SER A 31 -45.63 2.12 30.53
C SER A 31 -44.66 3.32 30.56
N ALA A 32 -44.41 3.87 29.37
CA ALA A 32 -44.11 5.28 29.03
C ALA A 32 -43.10 6.11 29.86
N ALA A 33 -41.98 6.47 29.22
CA ALA A 33 -41.46 7.84 29.17
C ALA A 33 -40.43 8.00 28.03
N THR A 34 -40.74 8.78 26.99
CA THR A 34 -39.82 9.06 25.88
C THR A 34 -38.88 10.22 26.21
N THR A 35 -37.71 9.94 26.79
CA THR A 35 -36.61 10.90 26.87
C THR A 35 -35.81 10.89 25.57
N ASN A 36 -36.20 11.75 24.63
CA ASN A 36 -35.40 12.06 23.44
C ASN A 36 -34.07 12.71 23.86
N VAL A 37 -33.02 11.92 23.97
CA VAL A 37 -31.65 12.43 23.94
C VAL A 37 -31.33 12.76 22.48
N PRO A 38 -31.04 14.03 22.12
CA PRO A 38 -30.50 14.31 20.80
C PRO A 38 -29.11 13.68 20.73
N ALA A 39 -28.94 12.70 19.85
CA ALA A 39 -27.60 12.26 19.44
C ALA A 39 -26.79 13.50 19.00
N PRO A 40 -25.47 13.55 19.23
CA PRO A 40 -24.65 14.68 18.84
C PRO A 40 -24.75 14.86 17.33
N THR A 41 -25.54 15.84 16.93
CA THR A 41 -25.71 16.20 15.53
C THR A 41 -24.41 16.86 15.13
N VAL A 42 -23.58 16.13 14.39
CA VAL A 42 -22.38 16.67 13.75
C VAL A 42 -22.86 17.62 12.67
N THR A 43 -23.09 18.87 13.06
CA THR A 43 -23.39 19.98 12.15
C THR A 43 -22.17 20.17 11.27
N ILE A 44 -22.19 19.60 10.06
CA ILE A 44 -21.16 19.82 9.05
C ILE A 44 -21.25 21.27 8.61
N VAL A 45 -20.32 22.09 9.09
CA VAL A 45 -20.13 23.46 8.63
C VAL A 45 -19.40 23.41 7.28
N SER A 46 -19.94 24.08 6.28
CA SER A 46 -19.44 24.04 4.91
C SER A 46 -17.97 24.50 4.79
N GLY A 47 -17.18 23.74 4.03
CA GLY A 47 -15.92 24.22 3.42
C GLY A 47 -14.64 24.19 4.26
N VAL A 48 -14.66 23.82 5.54
CA VAL A 48 -13.43 23.76 6.36
C VAL A 48 -12.71 22.42 6.17
N ILE A 49 -11.64 22.43 5.38
CA ILE A 49 -10.68 21.31 5.28
C ILE A 49 -9.75 21.38 6.50
N ASP A 50 -9.98 20.52 7.50
CA ASP A 50 -9.10 20.40 8.66
C ASP A 50 -7.77 19.69 8.33
N SER A 51 -6.83 19.68 9.28
CA SER A 51 -5.49 19.09 9.10
C SER A 51 -5.46 17.56 9.02
N THR A 52 -6.56 16.88 9.35
CA THR A 52 -6.71 15.42 9.24
C THR A 52 -7.33 15.02 7.89
N HIS A 53 -8.04 15.93 7.24
CA HIS A 53 -8.76 15.69 6.00
C HIS A 53 -7.82 15.24 4.86
N PRO A 54 -8.19 14.23 4.04
CA PRO A 54 -7.31 13.74 2.96
C PRO A 54 -6.91 14.80 1.94
N TYR A 55 -7.76 15.82 1.72
CA TYR A 55 -7.50 16.93 0.79
C TYR A 55 -6.78 18.13 1.42
N TYR A 56 -6.31 18.00 2.66
CA TYR A 56 -5.41 18.97 3.28
C TYR A 56 -4.01 18.87 2.69
N LEU A 57 -3.44 20.02 2.31
CA LEU A 57 -2.02 20.15 1.97
C LEU A 57 -1.33 20.89 3.12
N HIS A 58 -0.25 20.31 3.64
CA HIS A 58 0.53 20.95 4.69
C HIS A 58 1.30 22.16 4.10
N PRO A 59 1.55 23.27 4.82
CA PRO A 59 2.28 24.42 4.28
C PRO A 59 3.70 24.11 3.79
N SER A 60 4.29 22.98 4.22
CA SER A 60 5.59 22.47 3.74
C SER A 60 5.47 21.50 2.55
N ASP A 61 4.27 21.26 2.02
CA ASP A 61 4.06 20.42 0.84
C ASP A 61 4.23 21.26 -0.43
N TYR A 62 5.21 20.89 -1.27
CA TYR A 62 5.47 21.54 -2.55
C TYR A 62 5.81 20.50 -3.62
N PRO A 63 5.59 20.80 -4.93
CA PRO A 63 5.73 19.81 -6.01
C PRO A 63 7.10 19.14 -6.09
N GLY A 64 8.17 19.88 -5.78
CA GLY A 64 9.57 19.42 -5.80
C GLY A 64 10.03 18.61 -4.57
N MET A 65 9.11 18.21 -3.67
CA MET A 65 9.45 17.37 -2.52
C MET A 65 9.63 15.91 -2.96
N ASN A 66 10.77 15.30 -2.62
CA ASN A 66 11.05 13.90 -2.92
C ASN A 66 10.39 12.96 -1.89
N LEU A 67 9.53 12.04 -2.35
CA LEU A 67 8.97 10.97 -1.51
C LEU A 67 9.99 9.88 -1.15
N VAL A 68 11.00 9.71 -2.00
CA VAL A 68 12.00 8.63 -1.91
C VAL A 68 13.39 9.20 -2.19
N SER A 69 14.40 8.67 -1.49
CA SER A 69 15.79 9.16 -1.62
C SER A 69 16.48 8.75 -2.91
N SER A 70 15.93 7.79 -3.65
CA SER A 70 16.49 7.29 -4.91
C SER A 70 15.38 7.15 -5.94
N ALA A 71 15.54 7.83 -7.08
CA ALA A 71 14.61 7.77 -8.18
C ALA A 71 14.59 6.36 -8.81
N PHE A 72 13.42 5.90 -9.22
CA PHE A 72 13.25 4.59 -9.86
C PHE A 72 13.85 4.58 -11.28
N ASP A 73 14.82 3.71 -11.51
CA ASP A 73 15.53 3.53 -12.80
C ASP A 73 15.02 2.32 -13.60
N GLY A 74 13.88 1.73 -13.21
CA GLY A 74 13.38 0.46 -13.75
C GLY A 74 13.78 -0.78 -12.94
N LYS A 75 14.75 -0.66 -12.02
CA LYS A 75 15.19 -1.76 -11.13
C LYS A 75 14.63 -1.59 -9.72
N GLY A 76 14.51 -2.70 -8.99
CA GLY A 76 14.08 -2.66 -7.59
C GLY A 76 12.63 -2.19 -7.36
N TYR A 77 11.74 -2.31 -8.36
CA TYR A 77 10.36 -1.77 -8.32
C TYR A 77 9.63 -2.04 -7.00
N GLY A 78 9.68 -3.26 -6.46
CA GLY A 78 9.04 -3.60 -5.17
C GLY A 78 9.49 -2.75 -3.98
N GLY A 79 10.79 -2.41 -3.90
CA GLY A 79 11.34 -1.55 -2.86
C GLY A 79 10.91 -0.10 -3.03
N TRP A 80 11.04 0.46 -4.24
CA TRP A 80 10.57 1.81 -4.56
C TRP A 80 9.06 1.96 -4.33
N ARG A 81 8.26 1.01 -4.84
CA ARG A 81 6.80 0.94 -4.68
C ARG A 81 6.40 0.98 -3.21
N ARG A 82 7.09 0.19 -2.36
CA ARG A 82 6.86 0.17 -0.92
C ARG A 82 7.22 1.50 -0.26
N ALA A 83 8.32 2.13 -0.67
CA ALA A 83 8.72 3.44 -0.15
C ALA A 83 7.70 4.54 -0.51
N VAL A 84 7.20 4.58 -1.75
CA VAL A 84 6.15 5.52 -2.18
C VAL A 84 4.84 5.30 -1.40
N ILE A 85 4.40 4.06 -1.23
CA ILE A 85 3.19 3.74 -0.43
C ILE A 85 3.33 4.23 1.02
N ILE A 86 4.49 4.01 1.65
CA ILE A 86 4.76 4.49 3.01
C ILE A 86 4.74 6.02 3.08
N ALA A 87 5.41 6.70 2.14
CA ALA A 87 5.49 8.16 2.10
C ALA A 87 4.12 8.82 1.87
N LEU A 88 3.30 8.28 0.95
CA LEU A 88 1.94 8.79 0.72
C LEU A 88 0.99 8.44 1.86
N SER A 89 1.13 7.28 2.49
CA SER A 89 0.35 6.91 3.68
C SER A 89 0.62 7.86 4.85
N ALA A 90 1.90 8.18 5.13
CA ALA A 90 2.29 9.11 6.18
C ALA A 90 1.76 10.55 5.99
N LYS A 91 1.34 10.93 4.77
CA LYS A 91 0.78 12.25 4.44
C LYS A 91 -0.75 12.24 4.24
N ASN A 92 -1.40 11.11 4.53
CA ASN A 92 -2.82 10.86 4.22
C ASN A 92 -3.17 11.13 2.73
N LYS A 93 -2.33 10.64 1.82
CA LYS A 93 -2.48 10.79 0.35
C LYS A 93 -2.50 9.46 -0.42
N LEU A 94 -2.39 8.31 0.26
CA LEU A 94 -2.42 6.98 -0.37
C LEU A 94 -3.68 6.78 -1.24
N GLY A 95 -4.81 7.33 -0.81
CA GLY A 95 -6.08 7.19 -1.50
C GLY A 95 -6.17 7.79 -2.91
N PHE A 96 -5.19 8.65 -3.29
CA PHE A 96 -5.07 9.20 -4.64
C PHE A 96 -4.48 8.19 -5.64
N ILE A 97 -3.72 7.19 -5.19
CA ILE A 97 -3.09 6.19 -6.07
C ILE A 97 -3.81 4.83 -6.08
N ASP A 98 -4.47 4.44 -5.00
CA ASP A 98 -5.34 3.25 -4.99
C ASP A 98 -6.76 3.54 -5.53
N GLY A 99 -7.16 4.82 -5.58
CA GLY A 99 -8.45 5.27 -6.08
C GLY A 99 -9.60 5.17 -5.07
N THR A 100 -9.32 5.01 -3.78
CA THR A 100 -10.32 5.12 -2.70
C THR A 100 -10.85 6.55 -2.53
N LEU A 101 -10.06 7.58 -2.87
CA LEU A 101 -10.49 8.98 -2.88
C LEU A 101 -11.08 9.35 -4.26
N ILE A 102 -12.36 9.05 -4.45
CA ILE A 102 -13.12 9.40 -5.65
C ILE A 102 -13.23 10.92 -5.85
N ILE A 103 -13.37 11.35 -7.11
CA ILE A 103 -13.57 12.76 -7.47
C ILE A 103 -14.91 13.25 -6.89
N PRO A 104 -14.92 14.34 -6.08
CA PRO A 104 -16.15 14.98 -5.60
C PRO A 104 -17.00 15.50 -6.76
N LYS A 105 -18.32 15.27 -6.71
CA LYS A 105 -19.27 15.66 -7.77
C LYS A 105 -20.03 16.95 -7.49
N ASP A 106 -20.30 17.25 -6.22
CA ASP A 106 -21.37 18.17 -5.83
C ASP A 106 -20.88 19.48 -5.18
N ASP A 107 -19.58 19.60 -4.88
CA ASP A 107 -18.96 20.77 -4.27
C ASP A 107 -17.70 21.19 -5.06
N SER A 108 -17.73 22.41 -5.62
CA SER A 108 -16.66 22.95 -6.45
C SER A 108 -15.39 23.29 -5.67
N ALA A 109 -15.48 23.67 -4.39
CA ALA A 109 -14.33 23.98 -3.55
C ALA A 109 -13.62 22.70 -3.08
N ILE A 110 -14.39 21.67 -2.70
CA ILE A 110 -13.84 20.35 -2.35
C ILE A 110 -13.26 19.66 -3.60
N GLN A 111 -13.89 19.80 -4.77
CA GLN A 111 -13.34 19.31 -6.04
C GLN A 111 -12.02 20.01 -6.41
N GLN A 112 -11.92 21.34 -6.25
CA GLN A 112 -10.66 22.08 -6.45
C GLN A 112 -9.57 21.69 -5.42
N ALA A 113 -9.94 21.34 -4.19
CA ALA A 113 -8.99 20.81 -3.20
C ALA A 113 -8.49 19.40 -3.56
N TRP A 114 -9.39 18.52 -4.02
CA TRP A 114 -9.03 17.20 -4.56
C TRP A 114 -8.05 17.35 -5.74
N GLY A 115 -8.35 18.24 -6.69
CA GLY A 115 -7.49 18.50 -7.86
C GLY A 115 -6.08 18.94 -7.46
N ARG A 116 -5.95 19.95 -6.60
CA ARG A 116 -4.65 20.41 -6.08
C ARG A 116 -3.86 19.28 -5.38
N CYS A 117 -4.54 18.39 -4.66
CA CYS A 117 -3.89 17.24 -4.04
C CYS A 117 -3.46 16.17 -5.06
N ASN A 118 -4.30 15.88 -6.06
CA ASN A 118 -3.95 14.99 -7.17
C ASN A 118 -2.69 15.49 -7.91
N ASP A 119 -2.63 16.78 -8.24
CA ASP A 119 -1.53 17.39 -8.97
C ASP A 119 -0.22 17.41 -8.14
N MET A 120 -0.35 17.58 -6.83
CA MET A 120 0.75 17.44 -5.88
C MET A 120 1.30 16.00 -5.85
N VAL A 121 0.41 15.00 -5.76
CA VAL A 121 0.81 13.58 -5.77
C VAL A 121 1.40 13.17 -7.13
N LEU A 122 0.84 13.65 -8.25
CA LEU A 122 1.42 13.50 -9.59
C LEU A 122 2.85 14.05 -9.65
N SER A 123 3.06 15.27 -9.17
CA SER A 123 4.38 15.92 -9.14
C SER A 123 5.40 15.10 -8.34
N TRP A 124 4.99 14.62 -7.16
CA TRP A 124 5.82 13.78 -6.30
C TRP A 124 6.14 12.41 -6.91
N LEU A 125 5.18 11.80 -7.61
CA LEU A 125 5.40 10.56 -8.34
C LEU A 125 6.40 10.80 -9.49
N LEU A 126 6.20 11.82 -10.33
CA LEU A 126 7.12 12.16 -11.42
C LEU A 126 8.55 12.42 -10.93
N ASN A 127 8.71 13.15 -9.82
CA ASN A 127 10.02 13.42 -9.21
C ASN A 127 10.67 12.17 -8.58
N SER A 128 9.90 11.13 -8.29
CA SER A 128 10.39 9.85 -7.78
C SER A 128 10.87 8.87 -8.88
N LEU A 129 10.81 9.27 -10.15
CA LEU A 129 11.16 8.45 -11.32
C LEU A 129 12.43 8.98 -12.01
N SER A 130 13.14 8.10 -12.73
CA SER A 130 14.17 8.54 -13.68
C SER A 130 13.55 9.37 -14.81
N LYS A 131 14.34 10.24 -15.45
CA LYS A 131 13.86 11.10 -16.54
C LYS A 131 13.22 10.33 -17.69
N GLU A 132 13.72 9.13 -17.98
CA GLU A 132 13.21 8.24 -19.02
C GLU A 132 11.81 7.71 -18.67
N ILE A 133 11.64 7.20 -17.45
CA ILE A 133 10.34 6.66 -17.01
C ILE A 133 9.34 7.80 -16.79
N ALA A 134 9.76 8.91 -16.17
CA ALA A 134 8.94 10.12 -16.01
C ALA A 134 8.43 10.64 -17.35
N GLY A 135 9.28 10.70 -18.38
CA GLY A 135 8.89 11.12 -19.73
C GLY A 135 7.82 10.22 -20.36
N SER A 136 7.82 8.91 -20.06
CA SER A 136 6.81 7.97 -20.55
C SER A 136 5.44 8.09 -19.88
N VAL A 137 5.36 8.70 -18.69
CA VAL A 137 4.11 8.82 -17.90
C VAL A 137 3.71 10.29 -17.63
N LEU A 138 4.40 11.25 -18.25
CA LEU A 138 4.22 12.69 -18.01
C LEU A 138 2.79 13.19 -18.28
N TYR A 139 2.10 12.56 -19.22
CA TYR A 139 0.75 12.95 -19.67
C TYR A 139 -0.38 12.16 -18.98
N SER A 140 -0.10 11.43 -17.90
CA SER A 140 -1.14 10.76 -17.10
C SER A 140 -2.09 11.78 -16.47
N GLN A 141 -3.40 11.56 -16.63
CA GLN A 141 -4.42 12.54 -16.26
C GLN A 141 -4.68 12.63 -14.74
N SER A 142 -4.36 11.57 -13.99
CA SER A 142 -4.44 11.53 -12.53
C SER A 142 -3.29 10.73 -11.91
N ALA A 143 -3.05 10.94 -10.61
CA ALA A 143 -2.07 10.17 -9.84
C ALA A 143 -2.35 8.66 -9.88
N LYS A 144 -3.64 8.28 -9.94
CA LYS A 144 -4.09 6.90 -10.08
C LYS A 144 -3.71 6.31 -11.43
N ASP A 145 -3.89 7.04 -12.52
CA ASP A 145 -3.57 6.56 -13.87
C ASP A 145 -2.07 6.37 -14.04
N LEU A 146 -1.27 7.32 -13.54
CA LEU A 146 0.19 7.22 -13.48
C LEU A 146 0.63 5.99 -12.68
N TRP A 147 0.07 5.83 -11.47
CA TRP A 147 0.38 4.68 -10.62
C TRP A 147 -0.01 3.34 -11.26
N SER A 148 -1.14 3.29 -11.96
CA SER A 148 -1.63 2.09 -12.64
C SER A 148 -0.72 1.69 -13.80
N ASP A 149 -0.26 2.62 -14.64
CA ASP A 149 0.71 2.32 -15.70
C ASP A 149 2.04 1.78 -15.13
N LEU A 150 2.53 2.37 -14.03
CA LEU A 150 3.75 1.88 -13.37
C LEU A 150 3.56 0.50 -12.74
N GLU A 151 2.39 0.20 -12.16
CA GLU A 151 2.07 -1.16 -11.73
C GLU A 151 2.03 -2.09 -12.95
N ASP A 152 1.21 -1.84 -13.96
CA ASP A 152 1.05 -2.78 -15.08
C ASP A 152 2.37 -3.06 -15.83
N ARG A 153 3.26 -2.06 -15.96
CA ARG A 153 4.58 -2.21 -16.59
C ARG A 153 5.65 -2.87 -15.73
N PHE A 154 5.73 -2.54 -14.43
CA PHE A 154 6.89 -2.89 -13.58
C PHE A 154 6.57 -3.84 -12.41
N ARG A 155 5.29 -4.06 -12.11
CA ARG A 155 4.82 -5.04 -11.12
C ARG A 155 5.03 -6.48 -11.58
N GLN A 156 5.11 -6.73 -12.90
CA GLN A 156 5.32 -8.07 -13.43
C GLN A 156 6.63 -8.67 -12.91
N ALA A 157 6.48 -9.68 -12.06
CA ALA A 157 7.54 -10.57 -11.64
C ALA A 157 8.02 -11.41 -12.84
N ASN A 158 8.91 -10.84 -13.66
CA ASN A 158 9.59 -11.58 -14.73
C ASN A 158 10.16 -12.88 -14.14
N GLY A 159 9.84 -14.03 -14.73
CA GLY A 159 10.42 -15.31 -14.32
C GLY A 159 11.95 -15.30 -14.36
N ALA A 160 12.51 -14.50 -15.28
CA ALA A 160 13.94 -14.17 -15.34
C ALA A 160 14.46 -13.46 -14.07
N LYS A 161 13.68 -12.56 -13.43
CA LYS A 161 14.05 -11.91 -12.16
C LYS A 161 14.03 -12.91 -11.00
N LEU A 162 13.03 -13.80 -10.95
CA LEU A 162 12.99 -14.87 -9.95
C LEU A 162 14.22 -15.79 -10.09
N PHE A 163 14.51 -16.25 -11.30
CA PHE A 163 15.69 -17.08 -11.59
C PHE A 163 17.00 -16.35 -11.29
N GLN A 164 17.10 -15.05 -11.63
CA GLN A 164 18.27 -14.24 -11.33
C GLN A 164 18.49 -14.06 -9.83
N LEU A 165 17.45 -13.82 -9.03
CA LEU A 165 17.54 -13.74 -7.57
C LEU A 165 17.92 -15.09 -6.95
N GLN A 166 17.33 -16.19 -7.43
CA GLN A 166 17.71 -17.55 -7.01
C GLN A 166 19.17 -17.86 -7.34
N LYS A 167 19.64 -17.48 -8.53
CA LYS A 167 21.04 -17.63 -8.97
C LYS A 167 21.97 -16.77 -8.12
N GLU A 168 21.65 -15.51 -7.89
CA GLU A 168 22.47 -14.60 -7.09
C GLU A 168 22.57 -15.09 -5.63
N LEU A 169 21.45 -15.48 -5.03
CA LEU A 169 21.39 -16.08 -3.69
C LEU A 169 22.22 -17.38 -3.60
N SER A 170 22.16 -18.23 -4.63
CA SER A 170 22.96 -19.46 -4.70
C SER A 170 24.47 -19.19 -4.88
N SER A 171 24.82 -18.04 -5.45
CA SER A 171 26.21 -17.60 -5.65
C SER A 171 26.77 -16.73 -4.53
N VAL A 172 25.93 -16.30 -3.57
CA VAL A 172 26.35 -15.35 -2.55
C VAL A 172 27.30 -16.02 -1.55
N VAL A 173 28.52 -15.50 -1.49
CA VAL A 173 29.58 -15.96 -0.57
C VAL A 173 30.14 -14.75 0.17
N GLN A 174 30.58 -14.97 1.42
CA GLN A 174 31.08 -13.87 2.25
C GLN A 174 32.34 -13.23 1.64
N GLY A 175 33.27 -14.04 1.13
CA GLY A 175 34.55 -13.56 0.59
C GLY A 175 35.27 -12.66 1.60
N ASN A 176 35.74 -11.50 1.16
CA ASN A 176 36.39 -10.49 2.00
C ASN A 176 35.41 -9.49 2.64
N SER A 177 34.10 -9.69 2.52
CA SER A 177 33.10 -8.78 3.10
C SER A 177 32.87 -9.04 4.59
N SER A 178 32.48 -7.99 5.33
CA SER A 178 32.13 -8.14 6.74
C SER A 178 30.91 -9.07 6.91
N VAL A 179 30.84 -9.77 8.03
CA VAL A 179 29.70 -10.63 8.39
C VAL A 179 28.38 -9.86 8.28
N SER A 180 28.35 -8.60 8.76
CA SER A 180 27.18 -7.72 8.66
C SER A 180 26.79 -7.46 7.20
N THR A 181 27.74 -7.03 6.35
CA THR A 181 27.50 -6.76 4.92
C THR A 181 26.97 -7.99 4.18
N TYR A 182 27.54 -9.16 4.44
CA TYR A 182 27.11 -10.43 3.86
C TYR A 182 25.68 -10.80 4.29
N PHE A 183 25.37 -10.74 5.59
CA PHE A 183 24.01 -11.03 6.08
C PHE A 183 22.98 -10.00 5.58
N THR A 184 23.31 -8.71 5.51
CA THR A 184 22.44 -7.68 4.92
C THR A 184 22.16 -7.98 3.45
N LYS A 185 23.18 -8.33 2.65
CA LYS A 185 22.97 -8.70 1.24
C LYS A 185 22.11 -9.96 1.10
N MET A 186 22.40 -11.02 1.87
CA MET A 186 21.61 -12.25 1.85
C MET A 186 20.16 -11.98 2.25
N LYS A 187 19.92 -11.19 3.29
CA LYS A 187 18.57 -10.82 3.74
C LYS A 187 17.82 -10.01 2.68
N SER A 188 18.48 -9.04 2.02
CA SER A 188 17.86 -8.27 0.94
C SER A 188 17.41 -9.16 -0.22
N LEU A 189 18.23 -10.14 -0.62
CA LEU A 189 17.88 -11.11 -1.67
C LEU A 189 16.70 -12.01 -1.27
N TRP A 190 16.61 -12.38 0.01
CA TRP A 190 15.46 -13.14 0.55
C TRP A 190 14.18 -12.31 0.60
N ASP A 191 14.24 -11.07 1.08
CA ASP A 191 13.08 -10.19 1.18
C ASP A 191 12.53 -9.85 -0.22
N ASP A 192 13.41 -9.64 -1.21
CA ASP A 192 13.04 -9.48 -2.63
C ASP A 192 12.40 -10.75 -3.22
N LEU A 193 12.92 -11.94 -2.91
CA LEU A 193 12.38 -13.21 -3.40
C LEU A 193 11.02 -13.54 -2.76
N ASP A 194 10.84 -13.27 -1.47
CA ASP A 194 9.57 -13.43 -0.76
C ASP A 194 8.49 -12.48 -1.29
N ALA A 195 8.86 -11.25 -1.65
CA ALA A 195 7.96 -10.30 -2.31
C ALA A 195 7.47 -10.82 -3.68
N LEU A 196 8.34 -11.42 -4.50
CA LEU A 196 7.95 -12.03 -5.77
C LEU A 196 7.14 -13.33 -5.59
N ASN A 197 7.46 -14.13 -4.58
CA ASN A 197 6.75 -15.39 -4.32
C ASN A 197 5.33 -15.14 -3.77
N THR A 198 5.19 -14.19 -2.84
CA THR A 198 3.88 -13.70 -2.36
C THR A 198 3.03 -13.19 -3.52
N PHE A 199 3.63 -12.48 -4.46
CA PHE A 199 2.96 -12.00 -5.67
C PHE A 199 2.46 -13.16 -6.56
N LEU A 200 3.32 -14.16 -6.85
CA LEU A 200 2.94 -15.33 -7.66
C LEU A 200 1.80 -16.14 -7.02
N LEU A 201 1.80 -16.33 -5.69
CA LEU A 201 0.73 -17.05 -4.99
C LEU A 201 -0.63 -16.34 -5.09
N VAL A 202 -0.65 -14.99 -4.99
CA VAL A 202 -1.87 -14.19 -5.19
C VAL A 202 -2.37 -14.31 -6.63
N PHE A 203 -1.46 -14.27 -7.62
CA PHE A 203 -1.84 -14.39 -9.03
C PHE A 203 -2.39 -15.78 -9.39
N VAL A 204 -1.79 -16.86 -8.88
CA VAL A 204 -2.31 -18.23 -9.05
C VAL A 204 -3.69 -18.35 -8.39
N SER A 205 -3.87 -17.84 -7.17
CA SER A 205 -5.17 -17.86 -6.48
C SER A 205 -6.25 -17.08 -7.24
N VAL A 206 -5.94 -15.88 -7.74
CA VAL A 206 -6.89 -15.08 -8.53
C VAL A 206 -7.22 -15.78 -9.86
N SER A 207 -6.24 -16.34 -10.56
CA SER A 207 -6.46 -17.05 -11.83
C SER A 207 -7.29 -18.33 -11.64
N VAL A 208 -7.07 -19.07 -10.55
CA VAL A 208 -7.88 -20.24 -10.17
C VAL A 208 -9.31 -19.82 -9.80
N VAL A 209 -9.49 -18.73 -9.06
CA VAL A 209 -10.82 -18.21 -8.69
C VAL A 209 -11.62 -17.71 -9.91
N GLN A 210 -10.96 -17.03 -10.87
CA GLN A 210 -11.62 -16.60 -12.11
C GLN A 210 -11.99 -17.79 -13.00
N LYS A 211 -11.11 -18.79 -13.11
CA LYS A 211 -11.37 -20.03 -13.88
C LYS A 211 -12.39 -20.97 -13.21
N SER A 212 -12.76 -20.71 -11.96
CA SER A 212 -13.82 -21.44 -11.23
C SER A 212 -15.20 -20.78 -11.35
N LYS A 213 -15.33 -19.66 -12.08
CA LYS A 213 -16.58 -18.91 -12.28
C LYS A 213 -17.03 -18.80 -13.75
N ALA A 214 -16.38 -19.56 -14.64
CA ALA A 214 -16.72 -19.72 -16.05
C ALA A 214 -16.92 -21.21 -16.36
#